data_AF-A0A7M1AZC4-F1
#
_entry.id   AF-A0A7M1AZC4-F1
#
_cell.length_a   1.000
_cell.length_b   1.000
_cell.length_c   1.000
_cell.angle_alpha   90.00
_cell.angle_beta   90.00
_cell.angle_gamma   90.00
#
_symmetry.space_group_name_H-M   'P 1'
#
loop_
_entity.id
_entity.type
_entity.pdbx_description
1 polymer ?
#
loop_
_entity_poly.entity_id
_entity_poly.type
_entity_poly.pdbx_seq_one_letter_code
_entity_poly.pdbx_strand_id
1 'polypeptide(L)'
;MILGKCPYCDDGEIEVRDKEVRGKKVKLYACSNAHWQTEDGEMFEVTPESTCSFRIWQNSLAKYGKWLGYKEVRELLSEGELEVELLSKKYGKKIYYTKNIILNEEYGVSVLWD
;
A
#
# COMPACT_ATOMS: atom_id res chain seq x y z
N MET A 1 -5.74 -12.27 -7.00
CA MET A 1 -4.33 -12.55 -7.40
C MET A 1 -3.46 -12.37 -6.18
N ILE A 2 -2.54 -13.30 -5.92
CA ILE A 2 -1.58 -13.23 -4.81
C ILE A 2 -0.28 -12.57 -5.31
N LEU A 3 0.30 -11.69 -4.49
CA LEU A 3 1.54 -10.97 -4.77
C LEU A 3 2.73 -11.50 -3.96
N GLY A 4 2.52 -11.97 -2.74
CA GLY A 4 3.58 -12.49 -1.88
C GLY A 4 3.05 -12.85 -0.50
N LYS A 5 3.93 -13.24 0.42
CA LYS A 5 3.56 -13.49 1.81
C LYS A 5 3.30 -12.18 2.56
N CYS A 6 2.45 -12.23 3.58
CA CYS A 6 2.30 -11.12 4.50
C CYS A 6 3.58 -11.00 5.36
N PRO A 7 4.16 -9.79 5.50
CA PRO A 7 5.34 -9.59 6.32
C PRO A 7 5.03 -9.49 7.83
N TYR A 8 3.74 -9.47 8.22
CA TYR A 8 3.31 -9.23 9.60
C TYR A 8 2.45 -10.37 10.20
N CYS A 9 2.26 -11.48 9.49
CA CYS A 9 1.66 -12.70 10.04
C CYS A 9 2.16 -13.93 9.29
N ASP A 10 2.15 -15.09 9.95
CA ASP A 10 2.87 -16.28 9.49
C ASP A 10 2.22 -16.98 8.29
N ASP A 11 0.88 -16.97 8.23
CA ASP A 11 0.07 -17.72 7.28
C ASP A 11 -0.67 -16.83 6.27
N GLY A 12 -0.54 -15.51 6.39
CA GLY A 12 -1.19 -14.55 5.51
C GLY A 12 -0.50 -14.39 4.16
N GLU A 13 -1.30 -14.15 3.12
CA GLU A 13 -0.83 -13.80 1.78
C GLU A 13 -1.36 -12.44 1.36
N ILE A 14 -0.57 -11.67 0.61
CA ILE A 14 -0.99 -10.38 0.06
C ILE A 14 -1.78 -10.60 -1.22
N GLU A 15 -3.07 -10.31 -1.17
CA GLU A 15 -3.98 -10.40 -2.30
C GLU A 15 -4.42 -9.04 -2.82
N VAL A 16 -4.74 -9.00 -4.11
CA VAL A 16 -5.27 -7.81 -4.79
C VAL A 16 -6.79 -7.77 -4.64
N ARG A 17 -7.31 -6.72 -4.01
CA ARG A 17 -8.73 -6.38 -3.93
C ARG A 17 -8.98 -5.08 -4.69
N ASP A 18 -10.07 -5.00 -5.46
CA ASP A 18 -10.52 -3.75 -6.06
C ASP A 18 -11.42 -3.00 -5.07
N LYS A 19 -11.16 -1.70 -4.88
CA LYS A 19 -11.93 -0.81 -4.01
C LYS A 19 -12.24 0.49 -4.74
N GLU A 20 -13.25 1.18 -4.27
CA GLU A 20 -13.57 2.53 -4.73
C GLU A 20 -13.44 3.49 -3.56
N VAL A 21 -12.63 4.54 -3.72
CA VAL A 21 -12.42 5.57 -2.72
C VAL A 21 -12.68 6.91 -3.37
N ARG A 22 -13.66 7.66 -2.86
CA ARG A 22 -14.09 8.97 -3.42
C ARG A 22 -14.38 8.91 -4.92
N GLY A 23 -15.08 7.87 -5.37
CA GLY A 23 -15.44 7.66 -6.78
C GLY A 23 -14.27 7.25 -7.69
N LYS A 24 -13.09 6.94 -7.14
CA LYS A 24 -11.94 6.45 -7.90
C LYS A 24 -11.70 4.99 -7.59
N LYS A 25 -11.59 4.17 -8.65
CA LYS A 25 -11.16 2.78 -8.55
C LYS A 25 -9.69 2.75 -8.17
N VAL A 26 -9.38 2.11 -7.05
CA VAL A 26 -8.04 1.97 -6.48
C VAL A 26 -7.85 0.52 -6.06
N LYS A 27 -6.65 0.00 -6.24
CA LYS A 27 -6.31 -1.35 -5.77
C LYS A 27 -5.85 -1.31 -4.32
N LEU A 28 -6.31 -2.30 -3.57
CA LEU A 28 -5.90 -2.57 -2.21
C LEU A 28 -5.13 -3.89 -2.19
N TYR A 29 -3.88 -3.84 -1.76
CA TYR A 29 -3.04 -5.02 -1.54
C TYR A 29 -3.16 -5.39 -0.07
N ALA A 30 -4.00 -6.36 0.26
CA ALA A 30 -4.37 -6.68 1.63
C ALA A 30 -3.89 -8.08 2.02
N CYS A 31 -3.55 -8.27 3.29
CA CYS A 31 -3.39 -9.61 3.83
C CYS A 31 -4.71 -10.39 3.74
N SER A 32 -4.63 -11.68 3.40
CA SER A 32 -5.77 -12.61 3.36
C SER A 32 -6.51 -12.69 4.69
N ASN A 33 -5.78 -12.58 5.80
CA ASN A 33 -6.30 -12.61 7.17
C ASN A 33 -6.85 -11.25 7.63
N ALA A 34 -6.77 -10.24 6.76
CA ALA A 34 -7.26 -8.91 7.07
C ALA A 34 -8.72 -8.74 6.60
N HIS A 35 -9.61 -8.72 7.59
CA HIS A 35 -11.04 -8.59 7.43
C HIS A 35 -11.49 -7.26 8.02
N TRP A 36 -12.17 -6.46 7.20
CA TRP A 36 -12.72 -5.17 7.61
C TRP A 36 -14.21 -5.13 7.35
N GLN A 37 -14.95 -4.64 8.31
CA GLN A 37 -16.31 -4.17 8.08
C GLN A 37 -16.25 -2.72 7.62
N THR A 38 -17.08 -2.44 6.62
CA THR A 38 -17.23 -1.11 6.03
C THR A 38 -18.72 -0.88 5.87
N GLU A 39 -19.29 0.04 6.64
CA GLU A 39 -20.69 0.45 6.45
C GLU A 39 -20.85 1.33 5.19
N ASP A 40 -19.97 2.31 5.00
CA ASP A 40 -20.11 3.33 3.94
C ASP A 40 -18.96 3.39 2.92
N GLY A 41 -17.97 2.50 3.01
CA GLY A 41 -16.79 2.50 2.14
C GLY A 41 -15.67 3.43 2.59
N GLU A 42 -15.91 4.23 3.64
CA GLU A 42 -14.98 5.25 4.14
C GLU A 42 -14.29 4.86 5.46
N MET A 43 -14.94 4.06 6.30
CA MET A 43 -14.42 3.59 7.58
C MET A 43 -14.14 2.09 7.50
N PHE A 44 -12.92 1.69 7.86
CA PHE A 44 -12.48 0.29 7.86
C PHE A 44 -12.16 -0.12 9.28
N GLU A 45 -13.16 -0.63 9.99
CA GLU A 45 -12.94 -1.24 11.30
C GLU A 45 -12.51 -2.70 11.13
N VAL A 46 -11.43 -3.06 11.81
CA VAL A 46 -10.90 -4.43 11.82
C VAL A 46 -11.93 -5.32 12.53
N THR A 47 -12.38 -6.39 11.88
CA THR A 47 -13.34 -7.29 12.52
C THR A 47 -12.66 -8.09 13.65
N PRO A 48 -13.40 -8.54 14.67
CA PRO A 48 -12.85 -9.38 15.73
C PRO A 48 -12.21 -10.68 15.24
N GLU A 49 -12.59 -11.16 14.05
CA GLU A 49 -12.06 -12.36 13.40
C GLU A 49 -10.73 -12.12 12.67
N SER A 50 -10.34 -10.86 12.49
CA SER A 50 -9.15 -10.48 11.75
C SER A 50 -7.90 -10.71 12.61
N THR A 51 -7.02 -11.62 12.17
CA THR A 51 -5.73 -11.88 12.84
C THR A 51 -4.60 -11.01 12.31
N CYS A 52 -4.84 -10.27 11.23
CA CYS A 52 -3.93 -9.30 10.65
C CYS A 52 -4.71 -8.06 10.18
N SER A 53 -4.07 -6.89 10.07
CA SER A 53 -4.69 -5.68 9.52
C SER A 53 -3.83 -5.03 8.43
N PHE A 54 -2.74 -5.69 8.03
CA PHE A 54 -1.79 -5.14 7.10
C PHE A 54 -2.37 -4.99 5.69
N ARG A 55 -2.11 -3.81 5.10
CA ARG A 55 -2.56 -3.45 3.76
C ARG A 55 -1.69 -2.35 3.16
N ILE A 56 -1.57 -2.35 1.84
CA ILE A 56 -0.97 -1.29 1.05
C ILE A 56 -2.00 -0.77 0.06
N TRP A 57 -2.26 0.53 0.08
CA TRP A 57 -3.08 1.16 -0.94
C TRP A 57 -2.24 1.47 -2.17
N GLN A 58 -2.77 1.21 -3.37
CA GLN A 58 -2.11 1.57 -4.62
C GLN A 58 -1.75 3.07 -4.68
N ASN A 59 -2.55 3.93 -4.04
CA ASN A 59 -2.37 5.37 -4.01
C ASN A 59 -1.66 5.88 -2.73
N SER A 60 -1.04 5.01 -1.91
CA SER A 60 -0.34 5.43 -0.68
C SER A 60 0.68 6.55 -0.90
N LEU A 61 1.32 6.59 -2.07
CA LEU A 61 2.32 7.60 -2.45
C LEU A 61 1.77 8.64 -3.44
N ALA A 62 0.44 8.76 -3.59
CA ALA A 62 -0.16 9.67 -4.57
C ALA A 62 0.19 11.15 -4.31
N LYS A 63 0.46 11.53 -3.05
CA LYS A 63 0.95 12.86 -2.68
C LYS A 63 2.32 13.19 -3.31
N TYR A 64 3.09 12.16 -3.65
CA TYR A 64 4.36 12.22 -4.35
C TYR A 64 4.23 11.85 -5.84
N GLY A 65 3.01 11.85 -6.37
CA GLY A 65 2.74 11.51 -7.78
C GLY A 65 2.99 10.04 -8.14
N LYS A 66 3.14 9.15 -7.16
CA LYS A 66 3.47 7.75 -7.37
C LYS A 66 2.31 6.83 -6.99
N TRP A 67 1.97 5.91 -7.89
CA TRP A 67 1.01 4.83 -7.66
C TRP A 67 1.76 3.50 -7.75
N LEU A 68 1.52 2.62 -6.78
CA LEU A 68 2.23 1.34 -6.64
C LEU A 68 1.61 0.28 -7.55
N GLY A 69 2.40 -0.25 -8.46
CA GLY A 69 2.04 -1.39 -9.31
C GLY A 69 2.32 -2.74 -8.66
N TYR A 70 1.92 -3.82 -9.32
CA TYR A 70 2.12 -5.18 -8.80
C TYR A 70 3.59 -5.55 -8.65
N LYS A 71 4.44 -5.15 -9.62
CA LYS A 71 5.88 -5.46 -9.57
C LYS A 71 6.54 -4.83 -8.35
N GLU A 72 6.23 -3.57 -8.09
CA GLU A 72 6.79 -2.80 -6.97
C GLU A 72 6.35 -3.38 -5.64
N VAL A 73 5.08 -3.78 -5.51
CA VAL A 73 4.60 -4.43 -4.30
C VAL A 73 5.25 -5.79 -4.10
N ARG A 74 5.46 -6.59 -5.17
CA ARG A 74 6.18 -7.87 -5.06
C ARG A 74 7.61 -7.70 -4.59
N GLU A 75 8.31 -6.73 -5.17
CA GLU A 75 9.68 -6.41 -4.83
C GLU A 75 9.78 -5.91 -3.38
N LEU A 76 8.90 -5.00 -2.97
CA LEU A 76 8.83 -4.50 -1.61
C LEU A 76 8.52 -5.59 -0.57
N LEU A 77 7.68 -6.57 -0.92
CA LEU A 77 7.39 -7.72 -0.05
C LEU A 77 8.55 -8.72 0.03
N SER A 78 9.40 -8.79 -1.00
CA SER A 78 10.57 -9.68 -1.06
C SER A 78 11.76 -9.09 -0.32
N GLU A 79 12.10 -7.85 -0.65
CA GLU A 79 13.33 -7.18 -0.20
C GLU A 79 13.12 -6.30 1.03
N GLY A 80 11.86 -5.95 1.36
CA GLY A 80 11.50 -5.06 2.47
C GLY A 80 11.69 -3.56 2.18
N GLU A 81 12.51 -3.24 1.18
CA GLU A 81 12.74 -1.88 0.67
C GLU A 81 12.71 -1.82 -0.86
N LEU A 82 12.42 -0.65 -1.41
CA LEU A 82 12.40 -0.40 -2.86
C LEU A 82 12.74 1.05 -3.18
N GLU A 83 13.62 1.29 -4.14
CA GLU A 83 13.83 2.63 -4.69
C GLU A 83 12.73 2.98 -5.70
N VAL A 84 12.08 4.13 -5.51
CA VAL A 84 11.04 4.62 -6.41
C VAL A 84 11.29 6.07 -6.84
N GLU A 85 10.88 6.38 -8.07
CA GLU A 85 10.84 7.76 -8.55
C GLU A 85 9.58 8.47 -8.04
N LEU A 86 9.78 9.63 -7.41
CA LEU A 86 8.77 10.51 -6.86
C LEU A 86 8.75 11.83 -7.63
N LEU A 87 7.58 12.49 -7.60
CA LEU A 87 7.33 13.78 -8.24
C LEU A 87 7.07 14.86 -7.19
N SER A 88 7.83 15.95 -7.26
CA SER A 88 7.54 17.21 -6.56
C SER A 88 7.05 18.27 -7.55
N LYS A 89 6.06 19.05 -7.14
CA LYS A 89 5.51 20.18 -7.90
C LYS A 89 5.83 21.48 -7.18
N LYS A 90 7.08 21.93 -7.28
CA LYS A 90 7.52 23.19 -6.66
C LYS A 90 7.38 24.32 -7.69
N TYR A 91 6.59 25.35 -7.38
CA TYR A 91 6.31 26.50 -8.25
C TYR A 91 5.86 26.12 -9.68
N GLY A 92 5.02 25.10 -9.81
CA GLY A 92 4.52 24.63 -11.10
C GLY A 92 5.52 23.82 -11.94
N LYS A 93 6.79 23.71 -11.52
CA LYS A 93 7.78 22.84 -12.17
C LYS A 93 7.71 21.43 -11.59
N LYS A 94 7.74 20.43 -12.47
CA LYS A 94 7.86 19.02 -12.12
C LYS A 94 9.33 18.71 -11.87
N ILE A 95 9.65 18.23 -10.67
CA ILE A 95 10.98 17.76 -10.29
C ILE A 95 10.83 16.29 -9.90
N TYR A 96 11.57 15.42 -10.60
CA TYR A 96 11.64 14.00 -10.29
C TYR A 96 12.84 13.73 -9.41
N TYR A 97 12.69 12.84 -8.44
CA TYR A 97 13.74 12.46 -7.50
C TYR A 97 13.49 11.03 -7.02
N THR A 98 14.54 10.30 -6.70
CA THR A 98 14.44 8.95 -6.17
C THR A 98 14.47 8.95 -4.65
N LYS A 99 13.69 8.05 -4.04
CA LYS A 99 13.73 7.76 -2.61
C LYS A 99 13.46 6.28 -2.38
N ASN A 100 14.05 5.74 -1.32
CA ASN A 100 13.70 4.42 -0.82
C ASN A 100 12.39 4.48 -0.06
N ILE A 101 11.55 3.47 -0.30
CA ILE A 101 10.36 3.18 0.48
C ILE A 101 10.55 1.86 1.21
N ILE A 102 10.00 1.78 2.41
CA ILE A 102 10.00 0.56 3.23
C ILE A 102 8.57 0.16 3.56
N LEU A 103 8.39 -1.10 3.93
CA LEU A 103 7.14 -1.56 4.53
C LEU A 103 6.87 -0.84 5.84
N ASN A 104 5.60 -0.55 6.11
CA ASN A 104 5.16 -0.01 7.38
C ASN A 104 3.84 -0.67 7.78
N GLU A 105 3.76 -1.21 9.00
CA GLU A 105 2.60 -2.01 9.44
C GLU A 105 1.28 -1.22 9.39
N GLU A 106 1.32 0.04 9.83
CA GLU A 106 0.13 0.89 9.94
C GLU A 106 -0.26 1.54 8.60
N TYR A 107 0.73 2.08 7.88
CA TYR A 107 0.52 2.87 6.65
C TYR A 107 0.70 2.07 5.36
N GLY A 108 1.10 0.81 5.46
CA GLY A 108 1.46 -0.05 4.34
C GLY A 108 2.89 0.21 3.85
N VAL A 109 3.20 1.47 3.53
CA VAL A 109 4.51 1.91 3.07
C VAL A 109 4.90 3.25 3.70
N SER A 110 6.19 3.45 3.91
CA SER A 110 6.77 4.73 4.34
C SER A 110 7.92 5.12 3.42
N VAL A 111 8.11 6.42 3.20
CA VAL A 111 9.27 6.96 2.48
C VAL A 111 10.36 7.24 3.48
N LEU A 112 11.59 6.78 3.21
CA LEU A 112 12.75 7.12 4.01
C LEU A 112 13.21 8.55 3.70
N TRP A 113 13.12 9.40 4.72
CA TRP A 113 13.67 10.75 4.71
C TRP A 113 14.91 10.75 5.60
N ASP A 114 16.05 11.10 5.02
CA ASP A 114 17.30 11.32 5.75
C ASP A 114 17.20 12.57 6.64
#